data_AF-A0AA36EIZ5-F1
#
_entry.id   AF-A0AA36EIZ5-F1
#
_cell.length_a   1.000
_cell.length_b   1.000
_cell.length_c   1.000
_cell.angle_alpha   90.00
_cell.angle_beta   90.00
_cell.angle_gamma   90.00
#
_symmetry.space_group_name_H-M   'P 1'
#
loop_
_entity.id
_entity.type
_entity.pdbx_description
1 polymer ?
#
loop_
_entity_poly.entity_id
_entity_poly.type
_entity_poly.pdbx_seq_one_letter_code
_entity_poly.pdbx_strand_id
1 'polypeptide(L)'
;MPRPGDDAPRTITLIPGDGINPLVTGAVKQVMDAIHAPIYFEKFDVHCEMKVIPMKVIESIKKNKVCLKGCLNTPMGGGVSLLNVQLRKELDLYTSLENCFNLPELPTHHENVDIVVIRENTEGEYAGLGHEVVPGVVESLKVYSNPSIVCFYLDPIFIGYVKKNSKLRILGQISFGLLKKFREGNDRP
;
A
#
# COMPACT_ATOMS: atom_id res chain seq x y z
N MET A 1 -21.70 0.35 -9.50
CA MET A 1 -21.10 1.58 -8.96
C MET A 1 -20.91 2.55 -10.11
N PRO A 2 -21.24 3.85 -9.96
CA PRO A 2 -20.99 4.84 -11.00
C PRO A 2 -19.50 4.87 -11.36
N ARG A 3 -19.16 5.03 -12.63
CA ARG A 3 -17.77 5.13 -13.09
C ARG A 3 -17.22 6.53 -12.76
N PRO A 4 -15.90 6.69 -12.58
CA PRO A 4 -15.31 8.02 -12.47
C PRO A 4 -15.79 8.88 -13.67
N GLY A 5 -16.50 9.97 -13.40
CA GLY A 5 -17.12 10.83 -14.43
C GLY A 5 -18.65 10.92 -14.43
N ASP A 6 -19.37 10.17 -13.58
CA ASP A 6 -20.85 10.17 -13.57
C ASP A 6 -21.50 11.36 -12.81
N ASP A 7 -20.75 12.43 -12.49
CA ASP A 7 -21.18 13.64 -11.73
C ASP A 7 -21.89 13.44 -10.37
N ALA A 8 -22.14 12.19 -9.97
CA ALA A 8 -22.77 11.86 -8.70
C ALA A 8 -21.79 12.10 -7.54
N PRO A 9 -22.22 12.78 -6.46
CA PRO A 9 -21.38 13.02 -5.31
C PRO A 9 -20.89 11.71 -4.68
N ARG A 10 -19.59 11.65 -4.38
CA ARG A 10 -18.93 10.48 -3.80
C ARG A 10 -18.46 10.74 -2.39
N THR A 11 -18.86 9.89 -1.47
CA THR A 11 -18.29 9.90 -0.13
C THR A 11 -16.94 9.19 -0.13
N ILE A 12 -15.92 9.83 0.43
CA ILE A 12 -14.57 9.29 0.59
C ILE A 12 -14.24 9.27 2.08
N THR A 13 -13.73 8.15 2.57
CA THR A 13 -13.27 8.04 3.96
C THR A 13 -11.96 8.82 4.11
N LEU A 14 -11.90 9.76 5.06
CA LEU A 14 -10.72 10.58 5.33
C LEU A 14 -10.10 10.20 6.67
N ILE A 15 -8.84 9.78 6.66
CA ILE A 15 -8.02 9.58 7.85
C ILE A 15 -6.92 10.66 7.82
N PRO A 16 -6.97 11.71 8.66
CA PRO A 16 -5.99 12.80 8.61
C PRO A 16 -4.54 12.38 8.86
N GLY A 17 -4.34 11.31 9.63
CA GLY A 17 -3.01 10.85 10.06
C GLY A 17 -2.43 11.69 11.20
N ASP A 18 -1.14 11.48 11.47
CA ASP A 18 -0.44 12.09 12.61
C ASP A 18 0.59 13.15 12.17
N GLY A 19 1.13 13.92 13.11
CA GLY A 19 2.18 14.90 12.83
C GLY A 19 1.73 16.02 11.89
N ILE A 20 2.43 16.19 10.75
CA ILE A 20 2.10 17.21 9.74
C ILE A 20 0.93 16.81 8.83
N ASN A 21 0.54 15.54 8.83
CA ASN A 21 -0.44 15.00 7.88
C ASN A 21 -1.85 15.61 7.97
N PRO A 22 -2.38 16.01 9.15
CA PRO A 22 -3.63 16.77 9.23
C PRO A 22 -3.61 18.09 8.47
N LEU A 23 -2.46 18.76 8.40
CA LEU A 23 -2.32 20.00 7.62
C LEU A 23 -2.33 19.70 6.12
N VAL A 24 -1.63 18.65 5.69
CA VAL A 24 -1.56 18.22 4.28
C VAL A 24 -2.94 17.76 3.79
N THR A 25 -3.62 16.91 4.55
CA THR A 25 -4.98 16.44 4.22
C THR A 25 -5.99 17.58 4.26
N GLY A 26 -5.82 18.55 5.16
CA GLY A 26 -6.58 19.79 5.18
C GLY A 26 -6.41 20.62 3.91
N ALA A 27 -5.18 20.76 3.41
CA ALA A 27 -4.90 21.45 2.14
C ALA A 27 -5.54 20.72 0.95
N VAL A 28 -5.52 19.38 0.92
CA VAL A 28 -6.22 18.60 -0.11
C VAL A 28 -7.72 18.89 -0.09
N LYS A 29 -8.34 18.92 1.10
CA LYS A 29 -9.76 19.27 1.23
C LYS A 29 -10.05 20.67 0.68
N GLN A 30 -9.23 21.67 1.03
CA GLN A 30 -9.40 23.04 0.53
C GLN A 30 -9.34 23.13 -1.00
N VAL A 31 -8.39 22.42 -1.62
CA VAL A 31 -8.27 22.37 -3.08
C VAL A 31 -9.51 21.71 -3.70
N MET A 32 -9.98 20.59 -3.13
CA MET A 32 -11.15 19.87 -3.63
C MET A 32 -12.44 20.71 -3.51
N ASP A 33 -12.58 21.46 -2.41
CA ASP A 33 -13.70 22.37 -2.19
C ASP A 33 -13.65 23.54 -3.20
N ALA A 34 -12.46 24.09 -3.48
CA ALA A 34 -12.26 25.19 -4.40
C ALA A 34 -12.55 24.83 -5.87
N ILE A 35 -12.28 23.59 -6.28
CA ILE A 35 -12.63 23.09 -7.62
C ILE A 35 -14.07 22.58 -7.71
N HIS A 36 -14.86 22.70 -6.62
CA HIS A 36 -16.22 22.17 -6.52
C HIS A 36 -16.32 20.68 -6.90
N ALA A 37 -15.32 19.89 -6.48
CA ALA A 37 -15.33 18.46 -6.76
C ALA A 37 -16.58 17.82 -6.11
N PRO A 38 -17.28 16.89 -6.79
CA PRO A 38 -18.43 16.18 -6.24
C PRO A 38 -17.98 15.11 -5.23
N ILE A 39 -17.33 15.53 -4.15
CA ILE A 39 -16.70 14.67 -3.15
C ILE A 39 -17.09 15.14 -1.75
N TYR A 40 -17.48 14.19 -0.90
CA TYR A 40 -17.75 14.43 0.51
C TYR A 40 -16.79 13.62 1.37
N PHE A 41 -16.06 14.28 2.27
CA PHE A 41 -15.12 13.60 3.17
C PHE A 41 -15.80 13.15 4.46
N GLU A 42 -15.85 11.84 4.70
CA GLU A 42 -16.24 11.24 5.97
C GLU A 42 -14.99 11.07 6.83
N LYS A 43 -14.77 12.00 7.76
CA LYS A 43 -13.55 12.08 8.57
C LYS A 43 -13.59 11.09 9.74
N PHE A 44 -12.51 10.33 9.90
CA PHE A 44 -12.24 9.49 11.08
C PHE A 44 -10.88 9.84 11.67
N ASP A 45 -10.88 10.16 12.95
CA ASP A 45 -9.66 10.44 13.71
C ASP A 45 -9.06 9.09 14.18
N VAL A 46 -7.95 8.71 13.55
CA VAL A 46 -7.15 7.53 13.87
C VAL A 46 -5.73 8.00 14.15
N HIS A 47 -5.19 7.60 15.30
CA HIS A 47 -3.88 8.04 15.78
C HIS A 47 -2.93 6.87 16.02
N CYS A 48 -1.63 7.14 15.94
CA CYS A 48 -0.59 6.13 16.18
C CYS A 48 -0.62 5.48 17.57
N GLU A 49 -1.20 6.15 18.57
CA GLU A 49 -1.36 5.66 19.95
C GLU A 49 -2.41 4.54 20.07
N MET A 50 -3.28 4.41 19.07
CA MET A 50 -4.31 3.39 19.05
C MET A 50 -3.67 2.02 18.82
N LYS A 51 -4.13 0.99 19.54
CA LYS A 51 -3.65 -0.38 19.34
C LYS A 51 -4.28 -1.06 18.12
N VAL A 52 -5.51 -0.68 17.80
CA VAL A 52 -6.36 -1.32 16.79
C VAL A 52 -7.17 -0.26 16.08
N ILE A 53 -7.38 -0.43 14.78
CA ILE A 53 -8.22 0.46 13.99
C ILE A 53 -9.69 0.18 14.30
N PRO A 54 -10.50 1.22 14.62
CA PRO A 54 -11.91 1.02 14.91
C PRO A 54 -12.64 0.37 13.73
N MET A 55 -13.48 -0.61 14.01
CA MET A 55 -14.21 -1.36 12.98
C MET A 55 -15.06 -0.44 12.08
N LYS A 56 -15.61 0.64 12.66
CA LYS A 56 -16.37 1.68 11.93
C LYS A 56 -15.56 2.29 10.77
N VAL A 57 -14.24 2.44 10.93
CA VAL A 57 -13.36 2.96 9.88
C VAL A 57 -13.24 1.95 8.75
N ILE A 58 -13.00 0.68 9.08
CA ILE A 58 -12.91 -0.42 8.10
C ILE A 58 -14.23 -0.57 7.34
N GLU A 59 -15.37 -0.50 8.04
CA GLU A 59 -16.70 -0.54 7.44
C GLU A 59 -16.96 0.65 6.52
N SER A 60 -16.58 1.87 6.93
CA SER A 60 -16.65 3.06 6.08
C SER A 60 -15.81 2.88 4.81
N ILE A 61 -14.56 2.39 4.92
CA ILE A 61 -13.72 2.14 3.75
C ILE A 61 -14.33 1.05 2.86
N LYS A 62 -14.88 -0.03 3.44
CA LYS A 62 -15.57 -1.09 2.69
C LYS A 62 -16.85 -0.61 2.01
N LYS A 63 -17.55 0.38 2.58
CA LYS A 63 -18.73 1.03 2.00
C LYS A 63 -18.35 2.00 0.88
N ASN A 64 -17.42 2.90 1.14
CA ASN A 64 -17.04 4.00 0.25
C ASN A 64 -16.07 3.55 -0.85
N LYS A 65 -15.34 2.44 -0.64
CA LYS A 65 -14.31 1.86 -1.52
C LYS A 65 -13.07 2.73 -1.77
N VAL A 66 -13.11 4.00 -1.36
CA VAL A 66 -12.02 4.96 -1.51
C VAL A 66 -11.73 5.59 -0.16
N CYS A 67 -10.44 5.65 0.17
CA CYS A 67 -9.95 6.27 1.38
C CYS A 67 -8.76 7.18 1.08
N LEU A 68 -8.80 8.41 1.58
CA LEU A 68 -7.65 9.30 1.65
C LEU A 68 -7.08 9.20 3.06
N LYS A 69 -5.82 8.78 3.17
CA LYS A 69 -5.16 8.54 4.46
C LYS A 69 -3.83 9.28 4.53
N GLY A 70 -3.63 10.05 5.59
CA GLY A 70 -2.35 10.59 6.00
C GLY A 70 -1.42 9.53 6.61
N CYS A 71 -0.13 9.83 6.72
CA CYS A 71 0.81 8.92 7.36
C CYS A 71 0.44 8.73 8.85
N LEU A 72 0.45 7.48 9.31
CA LEU A 72 0.33 7.13 10.73
C LEU A 72 1.73 6.85 11.25
N ASN A 73 2.15 7.60 12.26
CA ASN A 73 3.51 7.47 12.78
C ASN A 73 3.72 6.07 13.38
N THR A 74 4.92 5.53 13.19
CA THR A 74 5.34 4.26 13.82
C THR A 74 6.36 4.60 14.91
N PRO A 75 6.17 4.17 16.16
CA PRO A 75 7.17 4.42 17.20
C PRO A 75 8.51 3.77 16.83
N MET A 76 9.60 4.52 16.97
CA MET A 76 10.96 4.05 16.66
C MET A 76 11.32 2.84 17.55
N GLY A 77 11.76 1.74 16.93
CA GLY A 77 12.24 0.54 17.63
C GLY A 77 11.32 -0.69 17.60
N GLY A 78 10.15 -0.61 16.95
CA GLY A 78 9.19 -1.73 16.91
C GLY A 78 8.57 -1.94 15.53
N GLY A 79 9.31 -2.54 14.59
CA GLY A 79 8.77 -3.12 13.35
C GLY A 79 7.90 -2.21 12.47
N VAL A 80 7.20 -2.83 11.52
CA VAL A 80 6.20 -2.16 10.66
C VAL A 80 5.01 -1.76 11.54
N SER A 81 4.46 -0.53 11.41
CA SER A 81 3.29 -0.12 12.20
C SER A 81 2.15 -1.14 12.04
N LEU A 82 1.78 -1.73 13.17
CA LEU A 82 0.66 -2.67 13.31
C LEU A 82 -0.60 -2.11 12.65
N LEU A 83 -0.87 -0.81 12.79
CA LEU A 83 -2.06 -0.17 12.23
C LEU A 83 -2.04 -0.14 10.69
N ASN A 84 -0.91 0.25 10.09
CA ASN A 84 -0.79 0.31 8.63
C ASN A 84 -0.85 -1.09 8.02
N VAL A 85 -0.20 -2.07 8.65
CA VAL A 85 -0.27 -3.48 8.22
C VAL A 85 -1.67 -4.04 8.43
N GLN A 86 -2.33 -3.71 9.54
CA GLN A 86 -3.69 -4.13 9.83
C GLN A 86 -4.65 -3.62 8.74
N LEU A 87 -4.59 -2.36 8.32
CA LEU A 87 -5.42 -1.85 7.21
C LEU A 87 -5.22 -2.67 5.94
N ARG A 88 -3.97 -2.93 5.58
CA ARG A 88 -3.63 -3.66 4.35
C ARG A 88 -4.19 -5.07 4.38
N LYS A 89 -4.10 -5.77 5.52
CA LYS A 89 -4.63 -7.12 5.71
C LYS A 89 -6.16 -7.15 5.75
N GLU A 90 -6.79 -6.28 6.53
CA GLU A 90 -8.26 -6.23 6.71
C GLU A 90 -9.04 -5.81 5.45
N LEU A 91 -8.40 -5.04 4.59
CA LEU A 91 -8.95 -4.53 3.34
C LEU A 91 -8.41 -5.27 2.10
N ASP A 92 -7.54 -6.26 2.30
CA ASP A 92 -6.87 -7.01 1.22
C ASP A 92 -6.21 -6.10 0.17
N LEU A 93 -5.49 -5.07 0.65
CA LEU A 93 -4.76 -4.11 -0.20
C LEU A 93 -3.41 -4.71 -0.61
N TYR A 94 -3.46 -5.70 -1.50
CA TYR A 94 -2.32 -6.50 -1.93
C TYR A 94 -1.27 -5.75 -2.78
N THR A 95 -1.64 -4.64 -3.43
CA THR A 95 -0.72 -3.86 -4.28
C THR A 95 -0.53 -2.44 -3.78
N SER A 96 0.72 -2.01 -3.66
CA SER A 96 1.14 -0.61 -3.59
C SER A 96 1.64 -0.15 -4.96
N LEU A 97 1.26 1.06 -5.37
CA LEU A 97 1.71 1.69 -6.61
C LEU A 97 2.28 3.06 -6.28
N GLU A 98 3.53 3.29 -6.65
CA GLU A 98 4.29 4.51 -6.36
C GLU A 98 4.82 5.09 -7.67
N ASN A 99 4.44 6.34 -7.97
CA ASN A 99 4.95 7.07 -9.12
C ASN A 99 6.12 7.94 -8.66
N CYS A 100 7.27 7.76 -9.30
CA CYS A 100 8.49 8.51 -9.04
C CYS A 100 8.92 9.20 -10.33
N PHE A 101 8.69 10.50 -10.43
CA PHE A 101 9.07 11.30 -11.59
C PHE A 101 9.68 12.63 -11.15
N ASN A 102 10.54 13.21 -12.00
CA ASN A 102 11.09 14.54 -11.73
C ASN A 102 10.02 15.62 -11.92
N LEU A 103 9.98 16.59 -11.00
CA LEU A 103 9.22 17.80 -11.18
C LEU A 103 10.05 18.80 -12.00
N PRO A 104 9.49 19.45 -13.05
CA PRO A 104 10.25 20.29 -13.98
C PRO A 104 11.06 21.42 -13.33
N GLU A 105 10.57 21.95 -12.22
CA GLU A 105 11.14 23.13 -11.55
C GLU A 105 11.96 22.76 -10.30
N LEU A 106 12.07 21.46 -9.97
CA LEU A 106 12.79 21.01 -8.78
C LEU A 106 14.12 20.34 -9.20
N PRO A 107 15.27 21.02 -9.03
CA PRO A 107 16.55 20.44 -9.39
C PRO A 107 16.86 19.24 -8.50
N THR A 108 17.17 18.11 -9.13
CA THR A 108 17.58 16.87 -8.47
C THR A 108 18.84 16.33 -9.11
N HIS A 109 19.56 15.45 -8.41
CA HIS A 109 20.81 14.86 -8.92
C HIS A 109 20.62 14.04 -10.22
N HIS A 110 19.46 13.41 -10.39
CA HIS A 110 19.13 12.62 -11.58
C HIS A 110 18.03 13.32 -12.39
N GLU A 111 18.19 13.34 -13.71
CA GLU A 111 17.26 13.93 -14.66
C GLU A 111 16.51 12.85 -15.44
N ASN A 112 15.33 13.20 -15.99
CA ASN A 112 14.49 12.32 -16.81
C ASN A 112 14.10 10.99 -16.14
N VAL A 113 13.91 11.00 -14.82
CA VAL A 113 13.33 9.93 -14.04
C VAL A 113 11.81 9.94 -14.25
N ASP A 114 11.30 8.82 -14.74
CA ASP A 114 9.88 8.49 -14.82
C ASP A 114 9.74 6.97 -14.58
N ILE A 115 9.55 6.61 -13.31
CA ILE A 115 9.54 5.23 -12.84
C ILE A 115 8.26 5.01 -12.05
N VAL A 116 7.63 3.86 -12.27
CA VAL A 116 6.50 3.40 -11.46
C VAL A 116 6.93 2.12 -10.75
N VAL A 117 6.83 2.13 -9.43
CA VAL A 117 7.12 0.97 -8.58
C VAL A 117 5.79 0.33 -8.20
N ILE A 118 5.63 -0.95 -8.56
CA ILE A 118 4.46 -1.75 -8.18
C ILE A 118 4.96 -2.84 -7.24
N ARG A 119 4.41 -2.86 -6.03
CA ARG A 119 4.94 -3.65 -4.92
C ARG A 119 3.86 -4.44 -4.20
N GLU A 120 4.17 -5.70 -3.90
CA GLU A 120 3.37 -6.62 -3.09
C GLU A 120 3.37 -6.18 -1.63
N ASN A 121 2.19 -6.18 -1.00
CA ASN A 121 1.93 -5.40 0.21
C ASN A 121 1.23 -6.19 1.34
N THR A 122 0.95 -7.47 1.15
CA THR A 122 0.29 -8.37 2.12
C THR A 122 1.19 -9.50 2.62
N GLU A 123 2.14 -10.00 1.82
CA GLU A 123 2.99 -11.15 2.13
C GLU A 123 4.50 -10.80 2.25
N GLY A 124 5.36 -11.82 2.17
CA GLY A 124 6.81 -11.69 2.24
C GLY A 124 7.28 -11.21 3.60
N GLU A 125 7.82 -10.00 3.64
CA GLU A 125 8.30 -9.36 4.88
C GLU A 125 7.15 -8.95 5.81
N TYR A 126 5.94 -8.78 5.28
CA TYR A 126 4.75 -8.41 6.06
C TYR A 126 4.04 -9.60 6.71
N ALA A 127 4.54 -10.83 6.50
CA ALA A 127 4.07 -11.99 7.23
C ALA A 127 4.21 -11.78 8.75
N GLY A 128 5.25 -11.05 9.19
CA GLY A 128 5.48 -10.75 10.61
C GLY A 128 5.77 -12.00 11.44
N LEU A 129 6.17 -13.08 10.78
CA LEU A 129 6.52 -14.34 11.41
C LEU A 129 8.00 -14.33 11.74
N GLY A 130 8.31 -14.46 13.01
CA GLY A 130 9.67 -14.58 13.50
C GLY A 130 9.67 -15.07 14.93
N HIS A 131 10.73 -15.77 15.30
CA HIS A 131 10.90 -16.26 16.66
C HIS A 131 12.38 -16.35 16.99
N GLU A 132 12.68 -16.30 18.28
CA GLU A 132 14.02 -16.59 18.78
C GLU A 132 14.11 -18.09 19.02
N VAL A 133 14.97 -18.77 18.26
CA VAL A 133 15.14 -20.23 18.35
C VAL A 133 15.88 -20.59 19.63
N VAL A 134 16.94 -19.83 19.91
CA VAL A 134 17.75 -19.88 21.14
C VAL A 134 18.21 -18.45 21.46
N PRO A 135 18.56 -18.13 22.72
CA PRO A 135 19.02 -16.81 23.10
C PRO A 135 20.13 -16.28 22.17
N GLY A 136 19.85 -15.17 21.48
CA GLY A 136 20.75 -14.53 20.51
C GLY A 136 20.59 -14.99 19.06
N VAL A 137 19.70 -15.93 18.75
CA VAL A 137 19.44 -16.42 17.38
C VAL A 137 17.98 -16.18 17.01
N VAL A 138 17.76 -15.17 16.17
CA VAL A 138 16.44 -14.78 15.68
C VAL A 138 16.24 -15.29 14.26
N GLU A 139 15.17 -16.04 14.06
CA GLU A 139 14.69 -16.45 12.75
C GLU A 139 13.51 -15.57 12.31
N SER A 140 13.49 -15.17 11.05
CA SER A 140 12.36 -14.50 10.41
C SER A 140 11.91 -15.30 9.19
N LEU A 141 10.62 -15.62 9.16
CA LEU A 141 10.00 -16.43 8.13
C LEU A 141 9.31 -15.50 7.12
N LYS A 142 9.83 -15.46 5.90
CA LYS A 142 9.19 -14.79 4.76
C LYS A 142 8.33 -15.81 4.03
N VAL A 143 7.03 -15.60 4.04
CA VAL A 143 6.07 -16.49 3.39
C VAL A 143 5.63 -15.87 2.07
N TYR A 144 5.70 -16.64 1.00
CA TYR A 144 5.14 -16.28 -0.30
C TYR A 144 4.25 -17.42 -0.79
N SER A 145 2.98 -17.12 -1.01
CA SER A 145 2.03 -18.06 -1.57
C SER A 145 2.08 -18.01 -3.12
N ASN A 146 1.89 -19.17 -3.76
CA ASN A 146 1.76 -19.25 -5.22
C ASN A 146 0.69 -18.31 -5.79
N PRO A 147 -0.52 -18.17 -5.21
CA PRO A 147 -1.51 -17.22 -5.72
C PRO A 147 -1.00 -15.78 -5.66
N SER A 148 -0.31 -15.34 -4.60
CA SER A 148 0.14 -13.94 -4.49
C SER A 148 1.28 -13.57 -5.44
N ILE A 149 2.25 -14.48 -5.68
CA ILE A 149 3.33 -14.27 -6.66
C ILE A 149 2.77 -14.26 -8.11
N VAL A 150 1.85 -15.18 -8.43
CA VAL A 150 1.26 -15.30 -9.77
C VAL A 150 0.23 -14.18 -10.02
N CYS A 151 -0.51 -13.75 -8.99
CA CYS A 151 -1.46 -12.65 -9.05
C CYS A 151 -0.76 -11.36 -9.45
N PHE A 152 0.47 -11.10 -8.96
CA PHE A 152 1.21 -9.88 -9.30
C PHE A 152 1.47 -9.67 -10.80
N TYR A 153 1.83 -10.73 -11.54
CA TYR A 153 2.13 -10.64 -12.97
C TYR A 153 0.89 -10.75 -13.86
N LEU A 154 -0.17 -11.39 -13.38
CA LEU A 154 -1.44 -11.56 -14.09
C LEU A 154 -2.53 -10.59 -13.61
N ASP A 155 -2.16 -9.63 -12.78
CA ASP A 155 -3.13 -8.77 -12.12
C ASP A 155 -3.87 -7.87 -13.12
N PRO A 156 -5.21 -7.82 -13.10
CA PRO A 156 -5.97 -6.85 -13.88
C PRO A 156 -5.55 -5.39 -13.64
N ILE A 157 -5.09 -5.04 -12.44
CA ILE A 157 -4.56 -3.70 -12.11
C ILE A 157 -3.24 -3.46 -12.82
N PHE A 158 -2.29 -4.40 -12.71
CA PHE A 158 -1.00 -4.32 -13.38
C PHE A 158 -1.16 -4.26 -14.89
N ILE A 159 -1.93 -5.20 -15.46
CA ILE A 159 -2.24 -5.27 -16.89
C ILE A 159 -2.99 -4.01 -17.35
N GLY A 160 -3.97 -3.54 -16.57
CA GLY A 160 -4.73 -2.33 -16.89
C GLY A 160 -3.85 -1.08 -16.88
N TYR A 161 -2.94 -0.97 -15.92
CA TYR A 161 -2.00 0.14 -15.82
C TYR A 161 -0.99 0.13 -16.98
N VAL A 162 -0.42 -1.04 -17.30
CA VAL A 162 0.49 -1.23 -18.43
C VAL A 162 -0.21 -0.91 -19.76
N LYS A 163 -1.45 -1.37 -19.95
CA LYS A 163 -2.23 -1.08 -21.17
C LYS A 163 -2.55 0.41 -21.35
N LYS A 164 -2.80 1.14 -20.27
CA LYS A 164 -3.04 2.59 -20.32
C LYS A 164 -1.78 3.39 -20.60
N ASN A 165 -0.62 2.86 -20.22
CA ASN A 165 0.67 3.53 -20.34
C ASN A 165 1.56 2.79 -21.35
N SER A 166 1.31 3.02 -22.64
CA SER A 166 1.90 2.31 -23.78
C SER A 166 3.43 2.46 -23.94
N LYS A 167 4.10 3.29 -23.11
CA LYS A 167 5.55 3.53 -23.15
C LYS A 167 6.33 2.85 -22.02
N LEU A 168 5.67 2.07 -21.16
CA LEU A 168 6.33 1.46 -20.00
C LEU A 168 7.26 0.31 -20.42
N ARG A 169 8.50 0.35 -19.91
CA ARG A 169 9.43 -0.79 -19.92
C ARG A 169 9.37 -1.47 -18.56
N ILE A 170 8.96 -2.74 -18.54
CA ILE A 170 8.79 -3.50 -17.29
C ILE A 170 10.12 -4.14 -16.90
N LEU A 171 10.58 -3.87 -15.67
CA LEU A 171 11.72 -4.55 -15.07
C LEU A 171 11.24 -5.30 -13.83
N GLY A 172 11.32 -6.63 -13.85
CA GLY A 172 11.00 -7.47 -12.70
C GLY A 172 12.25 -7.65 -11.83
N GLN A 173 12.22 -7.14 -10.60
CA GLN A 173 13.26 -7.40 -9.62
C GLN A 173 12.82 -8.53 -8.68
N ILE A 174 13.41 -9.71 -8.85
CA ILE A 174 13.24 -10.83 -7.92
C ILE A 174 14.62 -11.38 -7.59
N SER A 175 15.00 -11.34 -6.31
CA SER A 175 16.28 -11.87 -5.83
C SER A 175 16.26 -13.40 -5.74
N PHE A 176 16.11 -14.10 -6.86
CA PHE A 176 16.14 -15.57 -6.91
C PHE A 176 17.53 -16.16 -6.66
N GLY A 177 18.61 -15.41 -6.92
CA GLY A 177 19.99 -15.92 -6.85
C GLY A 177 20.43 -16.43 -5.47
N LEU A 178 19.77 -15.98 -4.39
CA LEU A 178 20.02 -16.41 -3.01
C LEU A 178 18.90 -17.29 -2.43
N LEU A 179 17.67 -17.18 -2.93
CA LEU A 179 16.50 -17.95 -2.50
C LEU A 179 16.32 -19.18 -3.38
N LYS A 180 17.07 -20.26 -3.09
CA LYS A 180 16.73 -21.59 -3.61
C LYS A 180 15.54 -22.14 -2.83
N LYS A 181 14.44 -22.41 -3.53
CA LYS A 181 13.31 -23.15 -2.98
C LYS A 181 13.82 -24.55 -2.62
N PHE A 182 13.87 -24.90 -1.33
CA PHE A 182 14.11 -26.29 -0.91
C PHE A 182 12.91 -27.11 -1.42
N ARG A 183 13.12 -27.86 -2.50
CA ARG A 183 12.21 -28.92 -2.91
C ARG A 183 12.51 -30.09 -1.97
N GLU A 184 11.58 -30.43 -1.08
CA GLU A 184 11.60 -31.76 -0.48
C GLU A 184 11.44 -32.77 -1.61
N GLY A 185 12.53 -33.48 -1.91
CA GLY A 185 12.52 -34.63 -2.79
C GLY A 185 11.69 -35.71 -2.13
N ASN A 186 10.44 -35.85 -2.57
CA ASN A 186 9.63 -37.01 -2.25
C ASN A 186 9.99 -38.14 -3.23
N ASP A 187 11.26 -38.56 -3.20
CA ASP A 187 11.68 -39.86 -3.70
C ASP A 187 11.83 -40.76 -2.47
N ARG A 188 10.73 -41.46 -2.14
CA ARG A 188 10.84 -42.71 -1.39
C ARG A 188 10.56 -43.85 -2.36
N PRO A 189 11.41 -44.89 -2.41
CA PRO A 189 11.15 -46.11 -3.18
C PRO A 189 9.93 -46.86 -2.66
#